data_AF-A0AA38Y1L3-F1
#
_entry.id   AF-A0AA38Y1L3-F1
#
_cell.length_a   1.000
_cell.length_b   1.000
_cell.length_c   1.000
_cell.angle_alpha   90.00
_cell.angle_beta   90.00
_cell.angle_gamma   90.00
#
_symmetry.space_group_name_H-M   'P 1'
#
loop_
_entity.id
_entity.type
_entity.pdbx_description
1 polymer ?
#
loop_
_entity_poly.entity_id
_entity_poly.type
_entity_poly.pdbx_seq_one_letter_code
_entity_poly.pdbx_strand_id
1 'polypeptide(L)'
;MVRVIISGTVASVFMGMTGATIGAMIFDTATVPFVASACTGFVLGTLGFYRDAVRKSLRSLDRYPRLLQLHLDANFPHRGFETWPASRFRSSEFRQSWVLRSMLVASWLTATHAIDRILEAEEEGILAPFTKSALEPEIEVADSSTKHS
;
A
#
# COMPACT_ATOMS: atom_id res chain seq x y z
N MET A 1 -1.46 -8.46 0.58
CA MET A 1 -2.36 -9.64 0.57
C MET A 1 -3.11 -9.81 1.90
N VAL A 2 -2.45 -9.98 3.04
CA VAL A 2 -3.09 -10.16 4.37
C VAL A 2 -4.16 -9.09 4.66
N ARG A 3 -3.86 -7.82 4.38
CA ARG A 3 -4.79 -6.69 4.61
C ARG A 3 -6.09 -6.77 3.77
N VAL A 4 -6.03 -7.35 2.57
CA VAL A 4 -7.21 -7.62 1.72
C VAL A 4 -8.10 -8.65 2.39
N ILE A 5 -7.47 -9.76 2.81
CA ILE A 5 -8.15 -10.91 3.41
C ILE A 5 -8.83 -10.47 4.70
N ILE A 6 -8.13 -9.75 5.57
CA ILE A 6 -8.70 -9.24 6.82
C ILE A 6 -9.89 -8.30 6.54
N SER A 7 -9.71 -7.31 5.65
CA SER A 7 -10.79 -6.35 5.34
C SER A 7 -12.01 -7.03 4.71
N GLY A 8 -11.81 -7.99 3.81
CA GLY A 8 -12.87 -8.75 3.17
C GLY A 8 -13.60 -9.65 4.17
N THR A 9 -12.86 -10.40 4.99
CA THR A 9 -13.43 -11.31 5.99
C THR A 9 -14.21 -10.56 7.06
N VAL A 10 -13.70 -9.44 7.57
CA VAL A 10 -14.42 -8.62 8.56
C VAL A 10 -15.74 -8.11 7.98
N ALA A 11 -15.71 -7.55 6.77
CA ALA A 11 -16.93 -7.08 6.10
C ALA A 11 -17.91 -8.23 5.83
N SER A 12 -17.40 -9.40 5.44
CA SER A 12 -18.19 -10.63 5.25
C SER A 12 -18.91 -11.06 6.53
N VAL A 13 -18.23 -11.04 7.67
CA VAL A 13 -18.81 -11.47 8.95
C VAL A 13 -19.93 -10.54 9.38
N PHE A 14 -19.71 -9.22 9.35
CA PHE A 14 -20.74 -8.25 9.70
C PHE A 14 -21.95 -8.33 8.77
N MET A 15 -21.72 -8.32 7.45
CA MET A 15 -22.81 -8.40 6.48
C MET A 15 -23.55 -9.75 6.58
N GLY A 16 -22.82 -10.84 6.81
CA GLY A 16 -23.33 -12.18 7.10
C GLY A 16 -24.31 -12.19 8.27
N MET A 17 -23.87 -11.70 9.43
CA MET A 17 -24.70 -11.64 10.65
C MET A 17 -25.96 -10.77 10.45
N THR A 18 -25.84 -9.63 9.74
CA THR A 18 -26.99 -8.79 9.41
C THR A 18 -27.98 -9.52 8.51
N GLY A 19 -27.50 -10.18 7.45
CA GLY A 19 -28.35 -10.95 6.53
C GLY A 19 -29.01 -12.16 7.20
N ALA A 20 -28.31 -12.87 8.07
CA ALA A 20 -28.88 -13.96 8.88
C ALA A 20 -30.06 -13.47 9.74
N THR A 21 -29.87 -12.33 10.41
CA THR A 21 -30.87 -11.74 11.30
C THR A 21 -32.14 -11.37 10.54
N ILE A 22 -32.00 -10.67 9.40
CA ILE A 22 -33.13 -10.28 8.55
C ILE A 22 -33.80 -11.52 7.93
N GLY A 23 -32.98 -12.47 7.47
CA GLY A 23 -33.42 -13.72 6.87
C GLY A 23 -34.29 -14.56 7.80
N ALA A 24 -33.85 -14.70 9.04
CA ALA A 24 -34.58 -15.43 10.08
C ALA A 24 -35.93 -14.77 10.41
N MET A 25 -36.04 -13.44 10.38
CA MET A 25 -37.29 -12.73 10.68
C MET A 25 -38.35 -12.84 9.57
N ILE A 26 -37.93 -12.94 8.31
CA ILE A 26 -38.85 -12.85 7.15
C ILE A 26 -39.15 -14.23 6.57
N PHE A 27 -38.15 -15.11 6.50
CA PHE A 27 -38.22 -16.36 5.73
C PHE A 27 -38.05 -17.60 6.61
N ASP A 28 -37.97 -17.45 7.94
CA ASP A 28 -37.65 -18.53 8.90
C ASP A 28 -36.36 -19.30 8.57
N THR A 29 -35.49 -18.75 7.72
CA THR A 29 -34.21 -19.35 7.32
C THR A 29 -33.08 -18.35 7.47
N ALA A 30 -32.11 -18.68 8.32
CA ALA A 30 -30.97 -17.82 8.61
C ALA A 30 -29.79 -18.09 7.65
N THR A 31 -29.64 -19.33 7.18
CA THR A 31 -28.41 -19.80 6.53
C THR A 31 -28.25 -19.28 5.11
N VAL A 32 -29.31 -19.32 4.29
CA VAL A 32 -29.23 -18.83 2.89
C VAL A 32 -28.99 -17.32 2.84
N PRO A 33 -29.74 -16.49 3.61
CA PRO A 33 -29.48 -15.05 3.69
C PRO A 33 -28.10 -14.71 4.26
N PHE A 34 -27.61 -15.47 5.25
CA PHE A 34 -26.24 -15.33 5.78
C PHE A 34 -25.19 -15.50 4.69
N VAL A 35 -25.25 -16.58 3.91
CA VAL A 35 -24.23 -16.86 2.89
C VAL A 35 -24.24 -15.78 1.81
N ALA A 36 -25.42 -15.41 1.32
CA ALA A 36 -25.55 -14.38 0.29
C ALA A 36 -25.02 -13.01 0.75
N SER A 37 -25.37 -12.60 1.97
CA SER A 37 -24.91 -11.33 2.51
C SER A 37 -23.43 -11.35 2.89
N ALA A 38 -22.90 -12.47 3.38
CA ALA A 38 -21.48 -12.66 3.66
C ALA A 38 -20.64 -12.52 2.38
N CYS A 39 -21.01 -13.21 1.30
CA CYS A 39 -20.33 -13.06 0.00
C CYS A 39 -20.35 -11.60 -0.48
N THR A 40 -21.49 -10.92 -0.35
CA THR A 40 -21.62 -9.50 -0.71
C THR A 40 -20.71 -8.63 0.15
N GLY A 41 -20.66 -8.85 1.46
CA GLY A 41 -19.78 -8.15 2.39
C GLY A 41 -18.30 -8.34 2.04
N PHE A 42 -17.90 -9.56 1.68
CA PHE A 42 -16.54 -9.85 1.23
C PHE A 42 -16.17 -9.08 -0.04
N VAL A 43 -17.06 -9.09 -1.04
CA VAL A 43 -16.87 -8.35 -2.30
C VAL A 43 -16.74 -6.86 -2.03
N LEU A 44 -17.62 -6.28 -1.21
CA LEU A 44 -17.55 -4.86 -0.86
C LEU A 44 -16.25 -4.51 -0.11
N GLY A 45 -15.83 -5.34 0.84
CA GLY A 45 -14.58 -5.15 1.58
C GLY A 45 -13.35 -5.21 0.67
N THR A 46 -13.30 -6.18 -0.24
CA THR A 46 -12.20 -6.31 -1.21
C THR A 46 -12.18 -5.17 -2.24
N LEU A 47 -13.34 -4.70 -2.70
CA LEU A 47 -13.45 -3.52 -3.56
C LEU A 47 -12.93 -2.25 -2.87
N GLY A 48 -13.25 -2.05 -1.59
CA GLY A 48 -12.74 -0.94 -0.79
C GLY A 48 -11.21 -0.94 -0.73
N PHE A 49 -10.63 -2.09 -0.41
CA PHE A 49 -9.18 -2.27 -0.43
C PHE A 49 -8.58 -1.98 -1.81
N TYR A 50 -9.16 -2.52 -2.88
CA TYR A 50 -8.64 -2.33 -4.23
C TYR A 50 -8.64 -0.84 -4.61
N ARG A 51 -9.69 -0.08 -4.28
CA ARG A 51 -9.73 1.37 -4.52
C ARG A 51 -8.61 2.12 -3.80
N ASP A 52 -8.28 1.71 -2.58
CA ASP A 52 -7.16 2.29 -1.84
C ASP A 52 -5.80 1.91 -2.45
N ALA A 53 -5.62 0.64 -2.83
CA ALA A 53 -4.42 0.16 -3.52
C ALA A 53 -4.19 0.88 -4.85
N VAL A 54 -5.25 1.14 -5.62
CA VAL A 54 -5.20 1.97 -6.84
C VAL A 54 -4.71 3.38 -6.52
N ARG A 55 -5.28 4.03 -5.49
CA ARG A 55 -4.87 5.40 -5.13
C ARG A 55 -3.42 5.48 -4.65
N LYS A 56 -2.95 4.45 -3.95
CA LYS A 56 -1.56 4.38 -3.46
C LYS A 56 -0.59 4.11 -4.59
N SER A 57 -0.88 3.12 -5.44
CA SER A 57 -0.04 2.77 -6.59
C SER A 57 0.09 3.91 -7.59
N LEU A 58 -0.99 4.66 -7.88
CA LEU A 58 -0.92 5.86 -8.74
C LEU A 58 -0.05 6.96 -8.14
N ARG A 59 -0.14 7.20 -6.84
CA ARG A 59 0.73 8.18 -6.15
C ARG A 59 2.19 7.74 -6.16
N SER A 60 2.45 6.46 -5.92
CA SER A 60 3.80 5.90 -6.00
C SER A 60 4.35 5.97 -7.43
N LEU A 61 3.52 5.84 -8.47
CA LEU A 61 3.92 6.01 -9.86
C LEU A 61 4.41 7.44 -10.14
N ASP A 62 3.70 8.45 -9.63
CA ASP A 62 4.09 9.83 -9.82
C ASP A 62 5.37 10.19 -9.03
N ARG A 63 5.64 9.54 -7.88
CA ARG A 63 6.84 9.77 -7.06
C ARG A 63 8.08 8.99 -7.52
N TYR A 64 7.90 7.72 -7.90
CA TYR A 64 8.99 6.80 -8.26
C TYR A 64 8.71 6.09 -9.60
N PRO A 65 8.60 6.83 -10.72
CA PRO A 65 8.17 6.27 -12.01
C PRO A 65 9.11 5.20 -12.55
N ARG A 66 10.43 5.40 -12.41
CA ARG A 66 11.44 4.47 -12.94
C ARG A 66 11.54 3.17 -12.15
N LEU A 67 11.32 3.24 -10.84
CA LEU A 67 11.24 2.04 -9.98
C LEU A 67 10.04 1.18 -10.38
N LEU A 68 8.87 1.83 -10.54
CA LEU A 68 7.66 1.11 -10.95
C LEU A 68 7.71 0.61 -12.38
N GLN A 69 8.40 1.30 -13.30
CA GLN A 69 8.69 0.79 -14.64
C GLN A 69 9.44 -0.54 -14.58
N LEU A 70 10.48 -0.64 -13.76
CA LEU A 70 11.26 -1.88 -13.61
C LEU A 70 10.41 -3.03 -13.07
N HIS A 71 9.56 -2.77 -12.08
CA HIS A 71 8.63 -3.78 -11.58
C HIS A 71 7.52 -4.11 -12.57
N LEU A 72 7.01 -3.15 -13.34
CA LEU A 72 6.03 -3.40 -14.40
C LEU A 72 6.59 -4.31 -15.49
N ASP A 73 7.83 -4.04 -15.90
CA ASP A 73 8.53 -4.84 -16.90
C ASP A 73 8.81 -6.27 -16.40
N ALA A 74 9.32 -6.40 -15.17
CA ALA A 74 9.57 -7.70 -14.55
C ALA A 74 8.30 -8.55 -14.34
N ASN A 75 7.17 -7.93 -13.97
CA ASN A 75 5.90 -8.65 -13.78
C ASN A 75 5.18 -8.95 -15.11
N PHE A 76 5.38 -8.12 -16.13
CA PHE A 76 4.64 -8.19 -17.40
C PHE A 76 5.56 -8.01 -18.62
N PRO A 77 6.53 -8.93 -18.84
CA PRO A 77 7.55 -8.78 -19.88
C PRO A 77 6.93 -8.71 -21.28
N HIS A 78 5.82 -9.42 -21.50
CA HIS A 78 5.08 -9.44 -22.76
C HIS A 78 4.55 -8.07 -23.21
N ARG A 79 4.49 -7.08 -22.32
CA ARG A 79 3.97 -5.74 -22.66
C ARG A 79 5.07 -4.77 -23.17
N GLY A 80 6.34 -5.07 -22.90
CA GLY A 80 7.48 -4.24 -23.33
C GLY A 80 7.51 -2.86 -22.69
N PHE A 81 7.34 -2.77 -21.37
CA PHE A 81 7.31 -1.49 -20.65
C PHE A 81 8.68 -0.78 -20.65
N GLU A 82 9.77 -1.51 -20.89
CA GLU A 82 11.10 -0.96 -21.16
C GLU A 82 11.15 0.01 -22.36
N THR A 83 10.34 -0.23 -23.40
CA THR A 83 10.34 0.56 -24.64
C THR A 83 9.51 1.85 -24.53
N TRP A 84 8.75 1.99 -23.44
CA TRP A 84 7.86 3.12 -23.28
C TRP A 84 8.61 4.37 -22.84
N PRO A 85 8.26 5.55 -23.39
CA PRO A 85 8.86 6.80 -22.96
C PRO A 85 8.50 7.12 -21.51
N ALA A 86 9.43 7.70 -20.76
CA ALA A 86 9.23 8.08 -19.35
C ALA A 86 8.01 9.00 -19.15
N SER A 87 7.63 9.78 -20.17
CA SER A 87 6.45 10.65 -20.14
C SER A 87 5.12 9.90 -19.98
N ARG A 88 5.06 8.62 -20.35
CA ARG A 88 3.87 7.77 -20.20
C ARG A 88 3.72 7.14 -18.80
N PHE A 89 4.77 7.16 -17.97
CA PHE A 89 4.71 6.67 -16.59
C PHE A 89 4.15 7.74 -15.65
N ARG A 90 2.90 8.15 -15.92
CA ARG A 90 2.16 9.14 -15.13
C ARG A 90 0.80 8.58 -14.74
N SER A 91 0.28 9.04 -13.60
CA SER A 91 -1.05 8.63 -13.14
C SER A 91 -2.19 8.93 -14.13
N SER A 92 -2.03 9.93 -15.00
CA SER A 92 -3.00 10.27 -16.06
C SER A 92 -3.22 9.12 -17.04
N GLU A 93 -2.14 8.48 -17.51
CA GLU A 93 -2.19 7.41 -18.51
C GLU A 93 -2.77 6.13 -17.90
N PHE A 94 -2.29 5.76 -16.70
CA PHE A 94 -2.70 4.53 -16.03
C PHE A 94 -4.15 4.58 -15.50
N ARG A 95 -4.73 5.77 -15.35
CA ARG A 95 -6.14 5.95 -14.99
C ARG A 95 -7.11 5.64 -16.13
N GLN A 96 -6.69 5.79 -17.38
CA GLN A 96 -7.56 5.63 -18.54
C GLN A 96 -7.94 4.16 -18.81
N SER A 97 -7.09 3.21 -18.41
CA SER A 97 -7.30 1.78 -18.63
C SER A 97 -7.32 1.01 -17.32
N TRP A 98 -8.41 0.27 -17.08
CA TRP A 98 -8.50 -0.63 -15.93
C TRP A 98 -7.45 -1.76 -15.97
N VAL A 99 -7.02 -2.20 -17.15
CA VAL A 99 -5.96 -3.22 -17.33
C VAL A 99 -4.62 -2.68 -16.81
N LEU A 100 -4.16 -1.56 -17.35
CA LEU A 100 -2.96 -0.86 -16.87
C LEU A 100 -3.02 -0.55 -15.37
N ARG A 101 -4.18 -0.12 -14.87
CA ARG A 101 -4.40 0.13 -13.44
C ARG A 101 -4.19 -1.13 -12.59
N SER A 102 -4.72 -2.27 -13.02
CA SER A 102 -4.54 -3.54 -12.32
C SER A 102 -3.10 -4.05 -12.39
N MET A 103 -2.44 -3.92 -13.55
CA MET A 103 -1.01 -4.22 -13.70
C MET A 103 -0.14 -3.34 -12.79
N LEU A 104 -0.48 -2.06 -12.68
CA LEU A 104 0.20 -1.12 -11.80
C LEU A 104 0.03 -1.50 -10.34
N VAL A 105 -1.18 -1.86 -9.91
CA VAL A 105 -1.42 -2.33 -8.53
C VAL A 105 -0.59 -3.58 -8.23
N ALA A 106 -0.56 -4.55 -9.15
CA ALA A 106 0.26 -5.76 -8.98
C ALA A 106 1.75 -5.43 -8.86
N SER A 107 2.26 -4.60 -9.77
CA SER A 107 3.67 -4.20 -9.78
C SER A 107 4.04 -3.39 -8.54
N TRP A 108 3.15 -2.51 -8.09
CA TRP A 108 3.30 -1.75 -6.85
C TRP A 108 3.35 -2.64 -5.60
N LEU A 109 2.53 -3.69 -5.53
CA LEU A 109 2.60 -4.66 -4.45
C LEU A 109 3.95 -5.40 -4.42
N THR A 110 4.57 -5.67 -5.57
CA THR A 110 5.92 -6.24 -5.61
C THR A 110 7.02 -5.21 -5.32
N ALA A 111 6.78 -3.94 -5.61
CA ALA A 111 7.70 -2.84 -5.37
C ALA A 111 7.67 -2.31 -3.94
N THR A 112 6.70 -2.73 -3.11
CA THR A 112 6.48 -2.15 -1.77
C THR A 112 7.72 -2.23 -0.90
N HIS A 113 8.41 -3.38 -0.86
CA HIS A 113 9.66 -3.52 -0.11
C HIS A 113 10.79 -2.61 -0.61
N ALA A 114 10.87 -2.37 -1.92
CA ALA A 114 11.87 -1.45 -2.48
C ALA A 114 11.55 0.01 -2.15
N ILE A 115 10.26 0.37 -2.15
CA ILE A 115 9.80 1.71 -1.75
C ILE A 115 10.07 1.93 -0.25
N ASP A 116 9.79 0.95 0.60
CA ASP A 116 10.00 1.04 2.04
C ASP A 116 11.48 1.26 2.38
N ARG A 117 12.40 0.55 1.70
CA ARG A 117 13.85 0.76 1.85
C ARG A 117 14.32 2.16 1.43
N ILE A 118 13.71 2.75 0.40
CA ILE A 118 14.04 4.12 -0.02
C ILE A 118 13.57 5.11 1.04
N LEU A 119 12.37 4.91 1.59
CA LEU A 119 11.84 5.77 2.65
C LEU A 119 12.67 5.67 3.92
N GLU A 120 13.08 4.48 4.33
CA GLU A 120 13.95 4.26 5.50
C GLU A 120 15.31 4.97 5.33
N ALA A 121 15.93 4.87 4.14
CA ALA A 121 17.16 5.59 3.84
C ALA A 121 16.98 7.12 3.80
N GLU A 122 15.84 7.62 3.30
CA GLU A 122 15.49 9.05 3.36
C GLU A 122 15.33 9.50 4.83
N GLU A 123 14.67 8.70 5.68
CA GLU A 123 14.48 8.97 7.11
C GLU A 123 15.81 8.99 7.88
N GLU A 124 16.69 8.03 7.66
CA GLU A 124 18.03 8.01 8.27
C GLU A 124 18.86 9.24 7.87
N GLY A 125 18.76 9.67 6.61
CA GLY A 125 19.43 10.89 6.13
C GLY A 125 18.91 12.17 6.80
N ILE A 126 17.61 12.22 7.11
CA ILE A 126 17.00 13.34 7.85
C ILE A 126 17.39 13.30 9.33
N LEU A 127 17.48 12.12 9.93
CA LEU A 127 17.81 11.95 11.35
C LEU A 127 19.31 12.17 11.65
N ALA A 128 20.20 11.82 10.72
CA ALA A 128 21.65 11.99 10.86
C ALA A 128 22.11 13.37 11.38
N PRO A 129 21.61 14.52 10.88
CA PRO A 129 21.97 15.83 11.44
C PRO A 129 21.43 16.05 12.87
N PHE A 130 20.26 15.52 13.24
CA PHE A 130 19.71 15.66 14.59
C PHE A 130 20.47 14.80 15.62
N THR A 131 20.87 13.59 15.25
CA THR A 131 21.70 12.72 16.11
C THR A 131 23.09 13.32 16.31
N LYS A 132 23.66 13.96 15.28
CA LYS A 132 24.96 14.63 15.36
C LYS A 132 24.93 15.86 16.26
N SER A 133 23.89 16.70 16.16
CA SER A 133 23.72 17.86 17.06
C SER A 133 23.37 17.50 18.50
N ALA A 134 22.79 16.31 18.76
CA ALA A 134 22.54 15.83 20.11
C ALA A 134 23.80 15.33 20.84
N LEU A 135 24.87 14.98 20.10
CA LEU A 135 26.16 14.54 20.64
C LEU A 135 27.16 15.69 20.87
N GLU A 136 26.95 16.86 20.26
CA GLU A 136 27.83 18.02 20.43
C GLU A 136 27.81 18.72 21.81
N PRO A 137 26.75 18.70 22.65
CA PRO A 137 26.82 19.35 23.96
C PRO A 137 27.61 18.55 25.02
N GLU A 138 27.89 17.26 24.79
CA GLU A 138 28.58 16.42 25.79
C GLU A 138 30.11 16.44 25.62
N ILE A 139 30.61 16.71 24.41
CA ILE A 139 32.06 16.75 24.13
C ILE A 139 32.68 18.08 24.57
N GLU A 140 31.94 19.19 24.51
CA GLU A 140 32.45 20.52 24.95
C GLU A 140 32.59 20.62 26.48
N VAL A 141 31.78 19.86 27.24
CA VAL A 141 31.91 19.77 28.71
C VAL A 141 33.05 18.85 29.13
N ALA A 142 33.37 17.81 28.36
CA ALA A 142 34.47 16.89 28.68
C ALA A 142 35.87 17.50 28.43
N ASP A 143 36.02 18.35 27.40
CA ASP A 143 37.31 18.96 27.05
C ASP A 143 37.67 20.19 27.91
N SER A 144 36.69 20.79 28.61
CA SER A 144 36.94 21.87 29.58
C SER A 144 37.36 21.36 30.96
N SER A 145 37.07 20.10 31.30
CA SER A 145 37.40 19.52 32.61
C SER A 145 38.85 19.00 32.72
N THR A 146 39.61 18.91 31.63
CA THR A 146 40.98 18.35 31.62
C THR A 146 42.11 19.40 31.65
N LYS A 147 41.78 20.71 31.64
CA LYS A 147 42.80 21.80 31.65
C LYS A 147 43.05 22.45 33.02
N HIS A 148 42.46 21.93 34.09
CA HIS A 148 42.75 22.35 35.46
C HIS A 148 43.08 21.16 36.37
N SER A 149 44.31 20.64 36.25
CA SER A 149 45.03 19.95 37.32
C SER A 149 46.52 20.11 37.10
#